data_AF-A0A353Y5Q6-F1
#
_entry.id   AF-A0A353Y5Q6-F1
#
_cell.length_a   1.000
_cell.length_b   1.000
_cell.length_c   1.000
_cell.angle_alpha   90.00
_cell.angle_beta   90.00
_cell.angle_gamma   90.00
#
_symmetry.space_group_name_H-M   'P 1'
#
loop_
_entity.id
_entity.type
_entity.pdbx_description
1 polymer ?
#
loop_
_entity_poly.entity_id
_entity_poly.type
_entity_poly.pdbx_seq_one_letter_code
_entity_poly.pdbx_strand_id
1 'polypeptide(L)' 'MMLTGGGALLRDLDRLLSEETGLPVLVAEDPLTCVVRGCGIALERMDRLGAIFTNE' A
#
# COMPACT_ATOMS: atom_id res chain seq x y z
N MET A 1 -2.81 5.17 -8.96
CA MET A 1 -2.88 5.00 -7.50
C MET A 1 -3.03 3.52 -7.18
N MET A 2 -2.44 3.03 -6.09
CA MET A 2 -2.57 1.64 -5.66
C MET A 2 -3.31 1.59 -4.32
N LEU A 3 -4.42 0.85 -4.26
CA LEU A 3 -5.20 0.62 -3.05
C LEU A 3 -4.73 -0.63 -2.33
N THR A 4 -4.70 -0.54 -1.01
CA THR A 4 -4.29 -1.61 -0.10
C THR A 4 -5.12 -1.54 1.18
N GLY A 5 -5.02 -2.56 2.03
CA GLY A 5 -5.79 -2.70 3.27
C GLY A 5 -7.18 -3.26 3.04
N GLY A 6 -7.88 -3.59 4.12
CA GLY A 6 -9.25 -4.14 4.04
C GLY A 6 -10.27 -3.19 3.41
N GLY A 7 -10.06 -1.88 3.55
CA GLY A 7 -10.92 -0.87 2.93
C GLY A 7 -10.89 -0.90 1.40
N ALA A 8 -9.79 -1.38 0.79
CA ALA A 8 -9.68 -1.51 -0.66
C ALA A 8 -10.66 -2.54 -1.28
N LEU A 9 -11.24 -3.42 -0.44
CA LEU A 9 -12.21 -4.44 -0.86
C LEU A 9 -13.66 -3.94 -0.81
N LEU A 10 -13.89 -2.70 -0.40
CA LEU A 10 -15.21 -2.09 -0.53
C LEU A 10 -15.60 -2.05 -2.01
N ARG A 11 -16.83 -2.50 -2.29
CA ARG A 11 -17.36 -2.59 -3.66
C ARG A 11 -17.23 -1.24 -4.36
N ASP A 12 -16.63 -1.27 -5.54
CA ASP A 12 -16.44 -0.13 -6.46
C ASP A 12 -15.65 1.06 -5.89
N LEU A 13 -14.90 0.90 -4.79
CA LEU A 13 -14.11 1.99 -4.24
C LEU A 13 -13.01 2.46 -5.20
N ASP A 14 -12.36 1.52 -5.88
CA ASP A 14 -11.38 1.80 -6.94
C ASP A 14 -11.99 2.59 -8.10
N ARG A 15 -13.18 2.19 -8.55
CA ARG A 15 -13.94 2.90 -9.58
C ARG A 15 -14.28 4.32 -9.16
N LEU A 16 -14.84 4.51 -7.96
CA LEU A 16 -15.18 5.84 -7.42
C LEU A 16 -13.95 6.75 -7.39
N LEU A 17 -12.83 6.27 -6.85
CA LEU A 17 -11.60 7.06 -6.79
C LEU A 17 -11.04 7.36 -8.18
N SER A 18 -11.18 6.44 -9.13
CA SER A 18 -10.77 6.67 -10.51
C SER A 18 -11.60 7.74 -11.21
N GLU A 19 -12.92 7.77 -10.96
CA GLU A 19 -13.85 8.77 -11.51
C GLU A 19 -13.58 10.17 -10.94
N GLU A 20 -13.40 10.27 -9.61
CA GLU A 20 -13.22 11.55 -8.92
C GLU A 20 -11.82 12.17 -9.15
N THR A 21 -10.79 11.33 -9.26
CA THR A 21 -9.41 11.83 -9.43
C THR A 21 -8.96 11.94 -10.88
N GLY A 22 -9.65 11.26 -11.81
CA GLY A 22 -9.23 11.12 -13.20
C GLY A 22 -7.92 10.31 -13.38
N LEU A 23 -7.45 9.65 -12.32
CA LEU A 23 -6.23 8.84 -12.33
C LEU A 23 -6.57 7.35 -12.31
N PRO A 24 -5.76 6.46 -12.93
CA PRO A 24 -5.95 5.02 -12.81
C PRO A 24 -5.80 4.58 -11.36
N VAL A 25 -6.76 3.80 -10.86
CA VAL A 25 -6.74 3.20 -9.52
C VAL A 25 -6.74 1.69 -9.65
N LEU A 26 -5.81 1.03 -8.96
CA LEU A 26 -5.62 -0.42 -8.99
C LEU A 26 -5.67 -0.95 -7.55
N VAL A 27 -6.28 -2.12 -7.35
CA VAL A 27 -6.25 -2.81 -6.05
C VAL A 27 -5.07 -3.77 -6.03
N ALA A 28 -4.33 -3.80 -4.92
CA ALA A 28 -3.27 -4.79 -4.72
C ALA A 28 -3.80 -6.23 -4.76
N GLU A 29 -2.96 -7.17 -5.21
CA GLU A 29 -3.31 -8.60 -5.29
C GLU A 29 -3.69 -9.17 -3.90
N ASP A 30 -2.89 -8.83 -2.87
CA ASP A 30 -3.11 -9.24 -1.48
C ASP A 30 -3.26 -8.03 -0.53
N PRO A 31 -4.33 -7.21 -0.67
CA PRO A 31 -4.40 -5.91 -0.03
C PRO A 31 -4.44 -6.02 1.50
N LEU A 32 -4.93 -7.14 2.04
CA LEU A 32 -4.99 -7.40 3.49
C LEU A 32 -3.62 -7.59 4.14
N THR A 33 -2.61 -8.07 3.38
CA THR A 33 -1.30 -8.44 3.95
C THR A 33 -0.17 -7.52 3.49
N CYS A 34 -0.42 -6.58 2.58
CA CYS A 34 0.60 -5.66 2.07
C CYS A 34 1.40 -4.95 3.18
N VAL A 35 0.75 -4.53 4.27
CA VAL A 35 1.43 -3.83 5.38
C VAL A 35 2.47 -4.74 6.04
N VAL A 36 2.05 -5.92 6.53
CA VAL A 36 2.96 -6.83 7.25
C VAL A 36 4.07 -7.38 6.34
N ARG A 37 3.76 -7.65 5.06
CA ARG A 37 4.77 -8.07 4.07
C ARG A 37 5.77 -6.97 3.81
N GLY A 38 5.31 -5.72 3.64
CA GLY A 38 6.18 -4.55 3.49
C GLY A 38 7.08 -4.35 4.70
N CYS A 39 6.55 -4.50 5.92
CA CYS A 39 7.34 -4.47 7.14
C CYS A 39 8.42 -5.56 7.16
N GLY A 40 8.09 -6.80 6.81
CA GLY A 40 9.06 -7.90 6.72
C GLY A 40 10.20 -7.61 5.74
N ILE A 41 9.86 -7.14 4.53
CA ILE A 41 10.84 -6.74 3.52
C ILE A 41 11.72 -5.60 4.02
N ALA A 42 11.14 -4.64 4.76
CA ALA A 42 11.89 -3.51 5.28
C ALA A 42 12.84 -3.90 6.41
N LEU A 43 12.45 -4.85 7.26
CA LEU A 43 13.34 -5.46 8.26
C LEU A 43 14.50 -6.22 7.61
N GLU A 44 14.25 -6.96 6.53
CA GLU A 44 15.30 -7.65 5.76
C GLU A 44 16.30 -6.69 5.09
N ARG A 45 15.94 -5.41 4.93
CA ARG A 45 16.71 -4.38 4.24
C ARG A 45 17.07 -3.19 5.15
N MET A 46 17.19 -3.43 6.46
CA MET A 46 17.51 -2.38 7.44
C MET A 46 18.83 -1.66 7.15
N ASP A 47 19.80 -2.35 6.54
CA ASP A 47 21.06 -1.75 6.09
C ASP A 47 20.84 -0.59 5.11
N ARG A 48 19.79 -0.65 4.28
CA ARG A 48 19.44 0.37 3.29
C ARG A 48 18.34 1.32 3.75
N LEU A 49 17.44 0.84 4.60
CA LEU A 49 16.22 1.55 5.01
C LEU A 49 16.29 2.09 6.44
N GLY A 50 17.43 1.95 7.14
CA GLY A 50 17.59 2.37 8.54
C GLY A 50 17.12 3.79 8.83
N ALA A 51 17.41 4.74 7.94
CA ALA A 51 16.98 6.14 8.06
C ALA A 51 15.45 6.35 8.06
N ILE A 52 14.66 5.37 7.59
CA ILE A 52 13.18 5.42 7.64
C ILE A 52 12.68 5.11 9.06
N PHE A 53 13.44 4.33 9.84
CA PHE A 53 13.04 3.86 11.16
C PHE A 53 13.57 4.73 12.30
N THR A 54 14.69 5.41 12.08
CA THR A 54 15.35 6.26 13.07
C THR A 54 15.67 7.60 12.46
N ASN A 55 15.19 8.68 13.07
CA ASN A 55 15.76 10.01 12.86
C ASN A 55 16.88 10.18 13.89
N GLU A 56 18.10 10.41 13.42
CA GLU A 56 19.12 11.04 14.27
C GLU A 56 18.75 12.50 14.55
#